data_AF-H1KMG9-F1
#
_entry.id   AF-H1KMG9-F1
#
_cell.length_a   1.000
_cell.length_b   1.000
_cell.length_c   1.000
_cell.angle_alpha   90.00
_cell.angle_beta   90.00
_cell.angle_gamma   90.00
#
_symmetry.space_group_name_H-M   'P 1'
#
loop_
_entity.id
_entity.type
_entity.pdbx_description
1 polymer ?
#
loop_
_entity_poly.entity_id
_entity_poly.type
_entity_poly.pdbx_seq_one_letter_code
_entity_poly.pdbx_strand_id
1 'polypeptide(L)'
;MAANVPAVVVGWEGEDGLRVRLVEPLSGIDTETEISARPASAKRGHSEVDIQKRRHGLRLGGVVVLLKAAEAEGGLVWRGIDTLREKADVHDVRIFRRTPVTIFPPPDGTSIVQRAAILLASSAVSFTGITFSYEAISLALEEGCLYGHCGLLLRGPDRKGNVLHHFVPPPEEATAQAVMRILARQRLETLYRHARNGRGAWKAIPYVEMKTDQLRSNRMSADRLNVPYELPDGSPGFKLCTVAIRYCEDEWLLSDATPLAVDAEVFGMNAPEAVIGLTSVAA
;
A
#
# COMPACT_ATOMS: atom_id res chain seq x y z
N MET A 1 -8.19 -15.27 13.44
CA MET A 1 -8.67 -14.70 12.15
C MET A 1 -7.58 -14.92 11.11
N ALA A 2 -7.92 -15.21 9.85
CA ALA A 2 -6.90 -15.40 8.79
C ALA A 2 -6.67 -14.10 8.01
N ALA A 3 -5.42 -13.70 7.80
CA ALA A 3 -5.04 -12.49 7.05
C ALA A 3 -3.80 -12.76 6.19
N ASN A 4 -3.55 -11.96 5.15
CA ASN A 4 -2.23 -12.00 4.51
C ASN A 4 -1.28 -11.16 5.36
N VAL A 5 -0.11 -11.70 5.67
CA VAL A 5 0.85 -11.01 6.57
C VAL A 5 2.23 -11.00 5.94
N PRO A 6 2.80 -9.80 5.70
CA PRO A 6 4.19 -9.71 5.26
C PRO A 6 5.15 -10.06 6.40
N ALA A 7 6.18 -10.82 6.08
CA ALA A 7 7.17 -11.29 7.03
C ALA A 7 8.56 -11.43 6.38
N VAL A 8 9.61 -11.32 7.21
CA VAL A 8 10.99 -11.58 6.82
C VAL A 8 11.36 -13.00 7.22
N VAL A 9 11.98 -13.76 6.34
CA VAL A 9 12.50 -15.11 6.66
C VAL A 9 13.79 -14.98 7.46
N VAL A 10 13.78 -15.41 8.71
CA VAL A 10 14.94 -15.33 9.63
C VAL A 10 15.52 -16.69 9.99
N GLY A 11 14.83 -17.78 9.68
CA GLY A 11 15.33 -19.13 9.91
C GLY A 11 14.43 -20.20 9.27
N TRP A 12 14.84 -21.46 9.44
CA TRP A 12 14.11 -22.63 8.94
C TRP A 12 13.74 -23.52 10.11
N GLU A 13 12.54 -24.10 10.09
CA GLU A 13 12.06 -25.03 11.12
C GLU A 13 11.64 -26.36 10.51
N GLY A 14 12.47 -27.39 10.67
CA GLY A 14 12.22 -28.69 10.05
C GLY A 14 12.16 -28.61 8.52
N GLU A 15 11.48 -29.58 7.90
CA GLU A 15 11.34 -29.63 6.44
C GLU A 15 10.32 -28.59 5.92
N ASP A 16 9.31 -28.27 6.71
CA ASP A 16 8.10 -27.58 6.22
C ASP A 16 7.87 -26.22 6.88
N GLY A 17 8.65 -25.85 7.89
CA GLY A 17 8.47 -24.62 8.65
C GLY A 17 9.47 -23.54 8.29
N LEU A 18 9.04 -22.30 8.48
CA LEU A 18 9.86 -21.10 8.46
C LEU A 18 9.91 -20.53 9.87
N ARG A 19 11.05 -19.97 10.25
CA ARG A 19 11.07 -18.97 11.32
C ARG A 19 11.01 -17.62 10.64
N VAL A 20 9.97 -16.85 10.93
CA VAL A 20 9.71 -15.57 10.27
C VAL A 20 9.62 -14.46 11.30
N ARG A 21 9.95 -13.25 10.87
CA ARG A 21 9.75 -12.03 11.64
C ARG A 21 8.61 -11.22 11.03
N LEU A 22 7.58 -10.91 11.80
CA LEU A 22 6.41 -10.22 11.27
C LEU A 22 6.73 -8.74 11.00
N VAL A 23 6.34 -8.25 9.82
CA VAL A 23 6.45 -6.83 9.47
C VAL A 23 5.18 -6.07 9.84
N GLU A 24 4.09 -6.79 10.07
CA GLU A 24 2.79 -6.26 10.52
C GLU A 24 2.23 -7.13 11.65
N PRO A 25 1.56 -6.54 12.66
CA PRO A 25 1.02 -7.34 13.74
C PRO A 25 -0.12 -8.24 13.25
N LEU A 26 -0.22 -9.44 13.83
CA LEU A 26 -1.29 -10.39 13.55
C LEU A 26 -1.81 -10.98 14.86
N SER A 27 -3.12 -10.83 15.12
CA SER A 27 -3.82 -11.48 16.25
C SER A 27 -3.14 -11.30 17.63
N GLY A 28 -2.54 -10.13 17.89
CA GLY A 28 -1.85 -9.86 19.16
C GLY A 28 -0.35 -10.20 19.17
N ILE A 29 0.19 -10.70 18.06
CA ILE A 29 1.63 -10.82 17.84
C ILE A 29 2.15 -9.48 17.30
N ASP A 30 3.08 -8.87 18.01
CA ASP A 30 3.67 -7.57 17.64
C ASP A 30 4.60 -7.67 16.42
N THR A 31 4.84 -6.53 15.78
CA THR A 31 5.89 -6.40 14.75
C THR A 31 7.27 -6.76 15.29
N GLU A 32 8.16 -7.20 14.42
CA GLU A 32 9.53 -7.65 14.73
C GLU A 32 9.60 -8.91 15.61
N THR A 33 8.46 -9.51 15.99
CA THR A 33 8.44 -10.78 16.70
C THR A 33 8.83 -11.91 15.76
N GLU A 34 9.82 -12.70 16.18
CA GLU A 34 10.15 -13.95 15.51
C GLU A 34 9.21 -15.07 15.94
N ILE A 35 8.58 -15.72 14.96
CA ILE A 35 7.60 -16.77 15.20
C ILE A 35 7.76 -17.90 14.19
N SER A 36 7.46 -19.11 14.65
CA SER A 36 7.35 -20.30 13.80
C SER A 36 6.14 -20.17 12.88
N ALA A 37 6.32 -20.39 11.58
CA ALA A 37 5.26 -20.35 10.58
C ALA A 37 5.27 -21.62 9.72
N ARG A 38 4.13 -22.32 9.62
CA ARG A 38 4.01 -23.62 8.95
C ARG A 38 2.83 -23.66 7.97
N PRO A 39 2.82 -24.55 6.97
CA PRO A 39 1.68 -24.70 6.08
C PRO A 39 0.49 -25.32 6.84
N ALA A 40 -0.73 -24.85 6.58
CA ALA A 40 -1.95 -25.33 7.22
C ALA A 40 -2.31 -26.79 6.84
N SER A 41 -1.80 -27.28 5.71
CA SER A 41 -1.96 -28.67 5.29
C SER A 41 -0.64 -29.18 4.69
N ALA A 42 0.10 -29.99 5.45
CA ALA A 42 1.18 -30.79 4.89
C ALA A 42 0.55 -31.98 4.14
N LYS A 43 0.39 -31.89 2.81
CA LYS A 43 0.00 -33.07 2.03
C LYS A 43 1.16 -34.07 2.06
N ARG A 44 0.85 -35.35 2.30
CA ARG A 44 1.85 -36.43 2.33
C ARG A 44 2.53 -36.54 0.95
N GLY A 45 3.86 -36.47 0.96
CA GLY A 45 4.72 -36.59 -0.22
C GLY A 45 5.12 -35.22 -0.78
N HIS A 46 6.34 -34.78 -0.44
CA HIS A 46 6.94 -33.47 -0.69
C HIS A 46 6.11 -32.28 -0.20
N SER A 47 6.61 -31.57 0.81
CA SER A 47 5.90 -30.39 1.28
C SER A 47 5.88 -29.30 0.20
N GLU A 48 4.70 -28.72 -0.01
CA GLU A 48 4.50 -27.59 -0.91
C GLU A 48 5.47 -26.44 -0.58
N VAL A 49 5.91 -26.34 0.67
CA VAL A 49 6.89 -25.38 1.17
C VAL A 49 8.25 -25.61 0.56
N ASP A 50 8.80 -26.83 0.59
CA ASP A 50 10.14 -27.09 0.06
C ASP A 50 10.18 -26.91 -1.47
N ILE A 51 9.08 -27.28 -2.14
CA ILE A 51 8.88 -27.01 -3.57
C ILE A 51 8.81 -25.50 -3.82
N GLN A 52 8.07 -24.74 -3.01
CA GLN A 52 7.98 -23.28 -3.12
C GLN A 52 9.32 -22.59 -2.80
N LYS A 53 10.05 -23.01 -1.76
CA LYS A 53 11.39 -22.52 -1.40
C LYS A 53 12.36 -22.68 -2.57
N ARG A 54 12.39 -23.88 -3.19
CA ARG A 54 13.26 -24.17 -4.33
C ARG A 54 12.83 -23.42 -5.59
N ARG A 55 11.51 -23.36 -5.84
CA ARG A 55 10.95 -22.68 -7.02
C ARG A 55 11.12 -21.16 -6.98
N HIS A 56 11.10 -20.57 -5.78
CA HIS A 56 11.18 -19.12 -5.57
C HIS A 56 12.53 -18.65 -5.01
N GLY A 57 13.55 -19.52 -5.00
CA GLY A 57 14.91 -19.15 -4.60
C GLY A 57 15.06 -18.65 -3.16
N LEU A 58 14.06 -18.83 -2.29
CA LEU A 58 13.95 -18.16 -1.00
C LEU A 58 15.16 -18.44 -0.09
N ARG A 59 15.72 -17.39 0.52
CA ARG A 59 16.84 -17.43 1.48
C ARG A 59 16.51 -16.59 2.72
N LEU A 60 17.39 -16.69 3.72
CA LEU A 60 17.36 -15.81 4.90
C LEU A 60 17.44 -14.34 4.47
N GLY A 61 16.66 -13.48 5.13
CA GLY A 61 16.49 -12.07 4.78
C GLY A 61 15.53 -11.82 3.60
N GLY A 62 15.02 -12.87 2.95
CA GLY A 62 13.94 -12.77 1.99
C GLY A 62 12.65 -12.24 2.63
N VAL A 63 11.85 -11.50 1.86
CA VAL A 63 10.56 -10.95 2.30
C VAL A 63 9.45 -11.72 1.59
N VAL A 64 8.46 -12.17 2.36
CA VAL A 64 7.33 -12.96 1.88
C VAL A 64 6.02 -12.38 2.40
N VAL A 65 4.93 -12.66 1.70
CA VAL A 65 3.56 -12.53 2.21
C VAL A 65 3.05 -13.93 2.53
N LEU A 66 2.77 -14.19 3.80
CA LEU A 66 2.10 -15.40 4.26
C LEU A 66 0.61 -15.25 3.97
N LEU A 67 0.10 -15.97 2.98
CA LEU A 67 -1.29 -15.86 2.53
C LEU A 67 -2.23 -16.61 3.46
N LYS A 68 -3.30 -15.93 3.90
CA LYS A 68 -4.29 -16.46 4.85
C LYS A 68 -3.62 -17.06 6.10
N ALA A 69 -2.62 -16.38 6.62
CA ALA A 69 -1.95 -16.70 7.87
C ALA A 69 -2.94 -16.56 9.03
N ALA A 70 -2.97 -17.55 9.91
CA ALA A 70 -3.74 -17.57 11.14
C ALA A 70 -2.88 -18.10 12.27
N GLU A 71 -3.17 -17.67 13.49
CA GLU A 71 -2.54 -18.21 14.69
C GLU A 71 -2.93 -19.68 14.90
N ALA A 72 -1.96 -20.49 15.34
CA ALA A 72 -2.12 -21.87 15.74
C ALA A 72 -1.25 -22.14 16.99
N GLU A 73 -1.45 -23.27 17.67
CA GLU A 73 -0.64 -23.63 18.83
C GLU A 73 0.87 -23.58 18.49
N GLY A 74 1.60 -22.69 19.17
CA GLY A 74 3.04 -22.54 19.01
C GLY A 74 3.50 -21.75 17.78
N GLY A 75 2.61 -21.05 17.04
CA GLY A 75 3.04 -20.22 15.92
C GLY A 75 1.94 -19.76 14.98
N LEU A 76 2.29 -19.62 13.69
CA LEU A 76 1.38 -19.31 12.60
C LEU A 76 1.22 -20.49 11.66
N VAL A 77 0.02 -20.63 11.09
CA VAL A 77 -0.24 -21.48 9.94
C VAL A 77 -0.64 -20.64 8.74
N TRP A 78 -0.13 -20.95 7.55
CA TRP A 78 -0.44 -20.24 6.30
C TRP A 78 -1.05 -21.18 5.25
N ARG A 79 -1.77 -20.63 4.25
CA ARG A 79 -2.31 -21.40 3.11
C ARG A 79 -1.60 -21.17 1.78
N GLY A 80 -0.82 -20.11 1.67
CA GLY A 80 0.18 -19.96 0.60
C GLY A 80 1.31 -19.03 1.04
N ILE A 81 2.34 -18.96 0.22
CA ILE A 81 3.42 -17.98 0.35
C ILE A 81 3.58 -17.24 -0.97
N ASP A 82 3.80 -15.92 -0.89
CA ASP A 82 4.23 -15.13 -2.05
C ASP A 82 5.54 -14.40 -1.73
N THR A 83 6.57 -14.59 -2.54
CA THR A 83 7.93 -14.12 -2.23
C THR A 83 8.19 -12.74 -2.80
N LEU A 84 8.04 -11.66 -2.04
CA LEU A 84 8.30 -10.29 -2.50
C LEU A 84 9.78 -10.03 -2.82
N ARG A 85 10.68 -10.62 -2.02
CA ARG A 85 12.13 -10.58 -2.18
C ARG A 85 12.73 -11.92 -1.82
N GLU A 86 13.58 -12.46 -2.70
CA GLU A 86 14.15 -13.80 -2.52
C GLU A 86 15.19 -13.86 -1.41
N LYS A 87 16.00 -12.81 -1.28
CA LYS A 87 17.10 -12.67 -0.32
C LYS A 87 17.41 -11.19 -0.05
N ALA A 88 18.11 -10.89 1.05
CA ALA A 88 18.30 -9.52 1.54
C ALA A 88 18.90 -8.55 0.50
N ASP A 89 19.80 -9.02 -0.35
CA ASP A 89 20.55 -8.26 -1.36
C ASP A 89 19.85 -8.17 -2.73
N VAL A 90 18.63 -8.67 -2.87
CA VAL A 90 17.90 -8.68 -4.15
C VAL A 90 16.67 -7.82 -4.06
N HIS A 91 16.68 -6.69 -4.76
CA HIS A 91 15.59 -5.71 -4.84
C HIS A 91 15.20 -5.09 -3.49
N ASP A 92 15.07 -3.77 -3.44
CA ASP A 92 14.54 -3.12 -2.25
C ASP A 92 13.04 -3.38 -2.14
N VAL A 93 12.56 -3.73 -0.95
CA VAL A 93 11.12 -3.88 -0.66
C VAL A 93 10.73 -2.93 0.46
N ARG A 94 9.65 -2.20 0.26
CA ARG A 94 9.05 -1.35 1.30
C ARG A 94 7.62 -1.79 1.58
N ILE A 95 7.29 -1.85 2.86
CA ILE A 95 5.96 -2.22 3.32
C ILE A 95 5.34 -1.02 4.01
N PHE A 96 4.21 -0.56 3.46
CA PHE A 96 3.40 0.51 4.02
C PHE A 96 2.16 -0.11 4.67
N ARG A 97 1.97 0.20 5.95
CA ARG A 97 0.84 -0.30 6.74
C ARG A 97 -0.32 0.69 6.71
N ARG A 98 -1.56 0.17 6.80
CA ARG A 98 -2.79 0.97 6.85
C ARG A 98 -2.81 2.09 5.80
N THR A 99 -2.35 1.79 4.61
CA THR A 99 -2.12 2.79 3.58
C THR A 99 -3.30 2.78 2.61
N PRO A 100 -3.94 3.92 2.35
CA PRO A 100 -5.02 3.98 1.38
C PRO A 100 -4.48 3.75 -0.03
N VAL A 101 -5.03 2.76 -0.73
CA VAL A 101 -4.68 2.41 -2.11
C VAL A 101 -5.92 2.43 -2.97
N THR A 102 -5.77 2.94 -4.20
CA THR A 102 -6.71 2.74 -5.30
C THR A 102 -6.05 1.88 -6.36
N ILE A 103 -6.81 0.93 -6.89
CA ILE A 103 -6.39 0.12 -8.03
C ILE A 103 -7.27 0.51 -9.21
N PHE A 104 -6.63 0.95 -10.28
CA PHE A 104 -7.35 1.39 -11.47
C PHE A 104 -7.86 0.18 -12.25
N PRO A 105 -8.99 0.32 -12.97
CA PRO A 105 -9.50 -0.75 -13.81
C PRO A 105 -8.45 -1.18 -14.85
N PRO A 106 -8.43 -2.48 -15.22
CA PRO A 106 -7.54 -2.95 -16.27
C PRO A 106 -7.92 -2.30 -17.62
N PRO A 107 -6.96 -2.12 -18.54
CA PRO A 107 -7.25 -1.66 -19.89
C PRO A 107 -8.23 -2.58 -20.63
N ASP A 108 -8.92 -2.04 -21.62
CA ASP A 108 -9.83 -2.80 -22.47
C ASP A 108 -9.12 -4.02 -23.09
N GLY A 109 -9.78 -5.18 -23.02
CA GLY A 109 -9.27 -6.43 -23.58
C GLY A 109 -8.30 -7.21 -22.69
N THR A 110 -8.04 -6.76 -21.46
CA THR A 110 -7.26 -7.53 -20.47
C THR A 110 -7.94 -7.55 -19.09
N SER A 111 -7.70 -8.60 -18.31
CA SER A 111 -8.05 -8.63 -16.88
C SER A 111 -6.87 -8.25 -15.99
N ILE A 112 -5.75 -7.83 -16.59
CA ILE A 112 -4.53 -7.49 -15.88
C ILE A 112 -4.52 -6.00 -15.58
N VAL A 113 -4.57 -5.66 -14.30
CA VAL A 113 -4.37 -4.31 -13.81
C VAL A 113 -2.94 -3.89 -14.09
N GLN A 114 -2.77 -2.64 -14.52
CA GLN A 114 -1.46 -2.07 -14.84
C GLN A 114 -1.05 -0.91 -13.93
N ARG A 115 -2.01 -0.29 -13.25
CA ARG A 115 -1.80 0.97 -12.54
C ARG A 115 -2.52 0.95 -11.20
N ALA A 116 -1.89 1.58 -10.21
CA ALA A 116 -2.47 1.86 -8.92
C ALA A 116 -2.00 3.23 -8.42
N ALA A 117 -2.70 3.77 -7.42
CA ALA A 117 -2.26 4.94 -6.68
C ALA A 117 -2.23 4.65 -5.18
N ILE A 118 -1.14 5.05 -4.53
CA ILE A 118 -0.95 4.95 -3.08
C ILE A 118 -1.01 6.36 -2.49
N LEU A 119 -1.78 6.55 -1.43
CA LEU A 119 -1.80 7.81 -0.67
C LEU A 119 -0.79 7.80 0.47
N LEU A 120 0.07 8.81 0.53
CA LEU A 120 1.03 9.02 1.60
C LEU A 120 0.39 9.86 2.71
N ALA A 121 -0.59 9.27 3.39
CA ALA A 121 -1.40 9.94 4.42
C ALA A 121 -0.58 10.46 5.62
N SER A 122 0.57 9.87 5.94
CA SER A 122 1.48 10.39 6.99
C SER A 122 2.13 11.71 6.62
N SER A 123 2.32 11.95 5.32
CA SER A 123 2.91 13.18 4.78
C SER A 123 1.82 14.23 4.50
N ALA A 124 0.60 14.03 5.04
CA ALA A 124 -0.51 14.95 4.87
C ALA A 124 -0.24 16.30 5.56
N VAL A 125 -0.30 17.38 4.78
CA VAL A 125 -0.16 18.73 5.29
C VAL A 125 -1.54 19.29 5.58
N SER A 126 -1.82 19.61 6.84
CA SER A 126 -3.09 20.25 7.22
C SER A 126 -3.05 21.75 6.92
N PHE A 127 -4.14 22.29 6.40
CA PHE A 127 -4.29 23.71 6.10
C PHE A 127 -5.69 24.22 6.42
N THR A 128 -5.79 25.51 6.71
CA THR A 128 -7.03 26.24 6.94
C THR A 128 -7.10 27.44 5.99
N GLY A 129 -8.20 27.60 5.27
CA GLY A 129 -8.35 28.70 4.31
C GLY A 129 -7.38 28.66 3.13
N ILE A 130 -6.85 29.84 2.75
CA ILE A 130 -6.01 30.07 1.56
C ILE A 130 -4.50 30.03 1.83
N THR A 131 -4.09 29.93 3.09
CA THR A 131 -2.68 29.88 3.48
C THR A 131 -2.21 28.44 3.45
N PHE A 132 -1.77 28.01 2.28
CA PHE A 132 -0.99 26.79 2.12
C PHE A 132 0.45 27.08 2.55
N SER A 133 1.03 26.19 3.34
CA SER A 133 2.49 26.13 3.41
C SER A 133 2.99 25.47 2.13
N TYR A 134 3.30 26.27 1.11
CA TYR A 134 3.85 25.79 -0.17
C TYR A 134 5.10 24.95 0.05
N GLU A 135 5.94 25.36 1.01
CA GLU A 135 7.15 24.65 1.42
C GLU A 135 6.82 23.27 2.00
N ALA A 136 5.89 23.18 2.95
CA ALA A 136 5.52 21.89 3.55
C ALA A 136 4.91 20.93 2.52
N ILE A 137 4.10 21.44 1.59
CA ILE A 137 3.53 20.62 0.51
C ILE A 137 4.61 20.18 -0.47
N SER A 138 5.57 21.06 -0.80
CA SER A 138 6.70 20.70 -1.66
C SER A 138 7.52 19.58 -1.05
N LEU A 139 7.87 19.68 0.24
CA LEU A 139 8.61 18.63 0.96
C LEU A 139 7.85 17.31 1.00
N ALA A 140 6.54 17.34 1.26
CA ALA A 140 5.70 16.14 1.26
C ALA A 140 5.62 15.48 -0.14
N LEU A 141 5.59 16.30 -1.20
CA LEU A 141 5.62 15.81 -2.59
C LEU A 141 6.98 15.26 -2.98
N GLU A 142 8.09 15.85 -2.52
CA GLU A 142 9.45 15.34 -2.78
C GLU A 142 9.61 13.91 -2.25
N GLU A 143 9.11 13.63 -1.04
CA GLU A 143 9.09 12.27 -0.50
C GLU A 143 8.29 11.31 -1.39
N GLY A 144 7.13 11.74 -1.89
CA GLY A 144 6.30 10.93 -2.78
C GLY A 144 6.95 10.65 -4.13
N CYS A 145 7.63 11.63 -4.71
CA CYS A 145 8.35 11.50 -5.98
C CYS A 145 9.48 10.45 -5.92
N LEU A 146 10.00 10.11 -4.74
CA LEU A 146 10.99 9.01 -4.59
C LEU A 146 10.43 7.65 -4.98
N TYR A 147 9.10 7.48 -4.95
CA TYR A 147 8.43 6.21 -5.23
C TYR A 147 7.76 6.15 -6.59
N GLY A 148 7.78 7.23 -7.38
CA GLY A 148 7.15 7.26 -8.71
C GLY A 148 6.50 8.60 -9.05
N HIS A 149 5.45 8.55 -9.86
CA HIS A 149 4.77 9.75 -10.35
C HIS A 149 3.84 10.32 -9.28
N CYS A 150 4.31 11.36 -8.58
CA CYS A 150 3.56 11.95 -7.47
C CYS A 150 2.57 13.01 -7.94
N GLY A 151 1.33 12.93 -7.43
CA GLY A 151 0.29 13.96 -7.53
C GLY A 151 -0.12 14.45 -6.14
N LEU A 152 -1.09 15.36 -6.10
CA LEU A 152 -1.61 15.93 -4.84
C LEU A 152 -3.12 15.78 -4.73
N LEU A 153 -3.60 15.29 -3.59
CA LEU A 153 -5.01 15.26 -3.24
C LEU A 153 -5.30 16.35 -2.22
N LEU A 154 -6.20 17.27 -2.56
CA LEU A 154 -6.77 18.23 -1.61
C LEU A 154 -8.09 17.69 -1.10
N ARG A 155 -8.21 17.58 0.23
CA ARG A 155 -9.39 17.01 0.88
C ARG A 155 -9.86 17.87 2.04
N GLY A 156 -11.16 18.02 2.19
CA GLY A 156 -11.75 18.54 3.41
C GLY A 156 -13.27 18.67 3.34
N PRO A 157 -13.93 19.06 4.44
CA PRO A 157 -15.38 19.17 4.47
C PRO A 157 -15.87 20.42 3.74
N ASP A 158 -17.02 20.28 3.07
CA ASP A 158 -17.84 21.39 2.61
C ASP A 158 -18.61 22.04 3.78
N ARG A 159 -19.47 23.02 3.47
CA ARG A 159 -20.29 23.71 4.48
C ARG A 159 -21.36 22.83 5.13
N LYS A 160 -21.76 21.74 4.48
CA LYS A 160 -22.75 20.78 4.95
C LYS A 160 -22.11 19.61 5.72
N GLY A 161 -20.77 19.54 5.74
CA GLY A 161 -20.01 18.46 6.36
C GLY A 161 -19.72 17.29 5.41
N ASN A 162 -20.07 17.39 4.13
CA ASN A 162 -19.68 16.38 3.13
C ASN A 162 -18.21 16.53 2.80
N VAL A 163 -17.50 15.42 2.65
CA VAL A 163 -16.08 15.46 2.28
C VAL A 163 -15.93 15.67 0.78
N LEU A 164 -15.17 16.70 0.41
CA LEU A 164 -14.79 17.00 -0.96
C LEU A 164 -13.37 16.50 -1.23
N HIS A 165 -13.15 16.09 -2.47
CA HIS A 165 -11.87 15.67 -3.00
C HIS A 165 -11.55 16.49 -4.25
N HIS A 166 -10.30 16.90 -4.38
CA HIS A 166 -9.79 17.57 -5.56
C HIS A 166 -8.39 17.04 -5.89
N PHE A 167 -8.26 16.41 -7.05
CA PHE A 167 -7.02 15.80 -7.49
C PHE A 167 -6.22 16.77 -8.38
N VAL A 168 -4.94 16.92 -8.05
CA VAL A 168 -3.92 17.49 -8.91
C VAL A 168 -3.14 16.31 -9.49
N PRO A 169 -3.28 16.03 -10.80
CA PRO A 169 -2.67 14.87 -11.41
C PRO A 169 -1.14 14.96 -11.36
N PRO A 170 -0.44 13.81 -11.33
CA PRO A 170 1.00 13.80 -11.46
C PRO A 170 1.41 14.38 -12.83
N PRO A 171 2.41 15.28 -12.87
CA PRO A 171 3.03 15.74 -14.10
C PRO A 171 3.84 14.62 -14.78
N GLU A 172 4.11 14.81 -16.07
CA GLU A 172 5.07 13.98 -16.81
C GLU A 172 6.47 14.05 -16.19
N GLU A 173 6.91 15.27 -15.86
CA GLU A 173 8.12 15.52 -15.05
C GLU A 173 7.79 15.28 -13.57
N ALA A 174 8.11 14.10 -13.04
CA ALA A 174 7.81 13.65 -11.67
C ALA A 174 8.57 14.43 -10.58
N THR A 175 8.30 15.73 -10.46
CA THR A 175 8.91 16.64 -9.48
C THR A 175 7.84 17.40 -8.70
N ALA A 176 8.15 17.70 -7.43
CA ALA A 176 7.27 18.50 -6.59
C ALA A 176 6.98 19.88 -7.22
N GLN A 177 7.98 20.51 -7.81
CA GLN A 177 7.83 21.81 -8.47
C GLN A 177 6.85 21.75 -9.66
N ALA A 178 6.85 20.66 -10.44
CA ALA A 178 5.89 20.49 -11.53
C ALA A 178 4.45 20.35 -10.99
N VAL A 179 4.23 19.58 -9.93
CA VAL A 179 2.92 19.46 -9.25
C VAL A 179 2.45 20.83 -8.72
N MET A 180 3.33 21.56 -8.04
CA MET A 180 3.02 22.89 -7.49
C MET A 180 2.70 23.91 -8.60
N ARG A 181 3.35 23.81 -9.77
CA ARG A 181 3.00 24.63 -10.95
C ARG A 181 1.60 24.30 -11.48
N ILE A 182 1.19 23.03 -11.50
CA ILE A 182 -0.18 22.65 -11.89
C ILE A 182 -1.17 23.21 -10.88
N LEU A 183 -0.92 22.99 -9.58
CA LEU A 183 -1.76 23.50 -8.49
C LEU A 183 -1.98 25.02 -8.59
N ALA A 184 -0.91 25.79 -8.80
CA ALA A 184 -0.97 27.25 -8.92
C ALA A 184 -1.78 27.75 -10.12
N ARG A 185 -1.95 26.92 -11.17
CA ARG A 185 -2.73 27.26 -12.37
C ARG A 185 -4.20 26.87 -12.25
N GLN A 186 -4.57 26.05 -11.27
CA GLN A 186 -5.94 25.61 -11.09
C GLN A 186 -6.80 26.66 -10.38
N ARG A 187 -8.06 26.80 -10.81
CA ARG A 187 -9.02 27.69 -10.14
C ARG A 187 -9.63 27.00 -8.93
N LEU A 188 -9.02 27.21 -7.76
CA LEU A 188 -9.41 26.58 -6.50
C LEU A 188 -10.36 27.42 -5.64
N GLU A 189 -10.99 28.45 -6.20
CA GLU A 189 -11.83 29.41 -5.48
C GLU A 189 -12.99 28.76 -4.70
N THR A 190 -13.63 27.75 -5.31
CA THR A 190 -14.71 26.98 -4.65
C THR A 190 -14.17 26.17 -3.47
N LEU A 191 -13.02 25.52 -3.66
CA LEU A 191 -12.32 24.76 -2.63
C LEU A 191 -11.91 25.66 -1.46
N TYR A 192 -11.34 26.83 -1.74
CA TYR A 192 -10.98 27.83 -0.74
C TYR A 192 -12.19 28.37 0.03
N ARG A 193 -13.33 28.55 -0.65
CA ARG A 193 -14.58 28.97 0.00
C ARG A 193 -15.06 27.91 0.99
N HIS A 194 -14.88 26.63 0.68
CA HIS A 194 -15.18 25.55 1.61
C HIS A 194 -14.16 25.48 2.75
N ALA A 195 -12.86 25.55 2.46
CA ALA A 195 -11.79 25.50 3.47
C ALA A 195 -11.83 26.66 4.46
N ARG A 196 -12.27 27.85 4.05
CA ARG A 196 -12.38 29.02 4.94
C ARG A 196 -13.62 29.00 5.83
N ASN A 197 -14.72 28.40 5.35
CA ASN A 197 -16.03 28.48 6.00
C ASN A 197 -16.54 27.12 6.53
N GLY A 198 -15.74 26.06 6.41
CA GLY A 198 -16.07 24.70 6.81
C GLY A 198 -15.75 24.44 8.29
N ARG A 199 -16.30 23.34 8.82
CA ARG A 199 -16.15 22.94 10.24
C ARG A 199 -14.97 21.99 10.51
N GLY A 200 -13.90 22.04 9.71
CA GLY A 200 -12.77 21.12 9.89
C GLY A 200 -11.54 21.48 9.06
N ALA A 201 -10.42 20.86 9.40
CA ALA A 201 -9.15 21.05 8.70
C ALA A 201 -9.19 20.40 7.31
N TRP A 202 -8.68 21.13 6.32
CA TRP A 202 -8.37 20.54 5.03
C TRP A 202 -6.96 19.93 5.07
N LYS A 203 -6.72 18.92 4.24
CA LYS A 203 -5.44 18.21 4.13
C LYS A 203 -5.01 18.17 2.66
N ALA A 204 -3.73 18.45 2.43
CA ALA A 204 -3.05 18.24 1.17
C ALA A 204 -2.22 16.96 1.33
N ILE A 205 -2.55 15.93 0.54
CA ILE A 205 -2.05 14.57 0.74
C ILE A 205 -1.34 14.14 -0.55
N PRO A 206 -0.02 13.89 -0.51
CA PRO A 206 0.67 13.33 -1.66
C PRO A 206 0.10 11.96 -2.00
N TYR A 207 -0.02 11.67 -3.29
CA TYR A 207 -0.27 10.32 -3.76
C TYR A 207 0.71 9.96 -4.86
N VAL A 208 1.02 8.69 -5.00
CA VAL A 208 1.99 8.18 -5.98
C VAL A 208 1.27 7.23 -6.91
N GLU A 209 1.21 7.58 -8.19
CA GLU A 209 0.82 6.66 -9.24
C GLU A 209 2.00 5.75 -9.59
N MET A 210 1.73 4.45 -9.62
CA MET A 210 2.74 3.44 -9.90
C MET A 210 2.19 2.32 -10.75
N LYS A 211 3.11 1.64 -11.44
CA LYS A 211 2.80 0.42 -12.17
C LYS A 211 2.61 -0.73 -11.18
N THR A 212 1.69 -1.63 -11.50
CA THR A 212 1.63 -2.92 -10.84
C THR A 212 2.72 -3.83 -11.38
N ASP A 213 3.29 -4.64 -10.51
CA ASP A 213 4.24 -5.68 -10.90
C ASP A 213 3.53 -6.72 -11.77
N GLN A 214 3.73 -6.65 -13.08
CA GLN A 214 3.02 -7.49 -14.05
C GLN A 214 3.30 -8.99 -13.87
N LEU A 215 4.45 -9.35 -13.26
CA LEU A 215 4.77 -10.74 -12.94
C LEU A 215 3.94 -11.27 -11.76
N ARG A 216 3.31 -10.36 -11.00
CA ARG A 216 2.56 -10.64 -9.76
C ARG A 216 1.13 -10.12 -9.76
N SER A 217 0.70 -9.35 -10.76
CA SER A 217 -0.63 -8.74 -10.82
C SER A 217 -1.75 -9.75 -10.55
N ASN A 218 -1.68 -10.94 -11.15
CA ASN A 218 -2.63 -12.03 -10.91
C ASN A 218 -2.68 -12.56 -9.45
N ARG A 219 -1.73 -12.18 -8.60
CA ARG A 219 -1.63 -12.56 -7.18
C ARG A 219 -2.04 -11.44 -6.24
N MET A 220 -2.16 -10.20 -6.71
CA MET A 220 -2.62 -9.08 -5.89
C MET A 220 -4.02 -9.39 -5.36
N SER A 221 -4.19 -9.29 -4.05
CA SER A 221 -5.45 -9.59 -3.35
C SER A 221 -6.62 -8.71 -3.78
N ALA A 222 -6.35 -7.48 -4.21
CA ALA A 222 -7.35 -6.57 -4.74
C ALA A 222 -7.76 -6.90 -6.17
N ASP A 223 -6.82 -7.33 -7.04
CA ASP A 223 -7.10 -7.86 -8.38
C ASP A 223 -7.94 -9.15 -8.31
N ARG A 224 -7.72 -9.98 -7.29
CA ARG A 224 -8.58 -11.15 -7.00
C ARG A 224 -10.04 -10.79 -6.73
N LEU A 225 -10.32 -9.56 -6.30
CA LEU A 225 -11.67 -9.08 -6.04
C LEU A 225 -12.29 -8.38 -7.25
N ASN A 226 -11.51 -8.00 -8.28
CA ASN A 226 -12.00 -7.37 -9.52
C ASN A 226 -12.97 -6.19 -9.30
N VAL A 227 -12.87 -5.48 -8.17
CA VAL A 227 -13.73 -4.32 -7.89
C VAL A 227 -12.88 -3.07 -8.10
N PRO A 228 -13.13 -2.25 -9.14
CA PRO A 228 -12.54 -0.92 -9.21
C PRO A 228 -12.91 -0.17 -7.94
N TYR A 229 -11.92 0.39 -7.26
CA TYR A 229 -12.21 1.26 -6.13
C TYR A 229 -12.62 2.59 -6.74
N GLU A 230 -13.89 2.69 -7.12
CA GLU A 230 -14.51 3.89 -7.67
C GLU A 230 -15.63 4.32 -6.74
N LEU A 231 -15.72 5.63 -6.52
CA LEU A 231 -16.85 6.24 -5.85
C LEU A 231 -18.04 6.35 -6.82
N PRO A 232 -19.28 6.55 -6.33
CA PRO A 232 -20.46 6.66 -7.19
C PRO A 232 -20.40 7.78 -8.25
N ASP A 233 -19.51 8.75 -8.08
CA ASP A 233 -19.26 9.84 -9.03
C ASP A 233 -18.18 9.52 -10.07
N GLY A 234 -17.64 8.30 -10.07
CA GLY A 234 -16.58 7.84 -10.98
C GLY A 234 -15.17 8.30 -10.57
N SER A 235 -15.01 8.96 -9.43
CA SER A 235 -13.69 9.30 -8.91
C SER A 235 -13.02 8.09 -8.24
N PRO A 236 -11.68 8.06 -8.13
CA PRO A 236 -10.99 6.98 -7.43
C PRO A 236 -11.43 6.90 -5.96
N GLY A 237 -11.99 5.76 -5.58
CA GLY A 237 -12.15 5.31 -4.19
C GLY A 237 -10.89 4.64 -3.68
N PHE A 238 -10.77 4.55 -2.36
CA PHE A 238 -9.59 3.97 -1.71
C PHE A 238 -9.99 2.88 -0.72
N LYS A 239 -9.08 1.92 -0.52
CA LYS A 239 -9.14 0.95 0.57
C LYS A 239 -7.89 1.02 1.41
N LEU A 240 -8.04 0.82 2.72
CA LEU A 240 -6.89 0.67 3.61
C LEU A 240 -6.30 -0.70 3.38
N CYS A 241 -5.05 -0.70 2.92
CA CYS A 241 -4.30 -1.91 2.62
C CYS A 241 -3.00 -1.95 3.41
N THR A 242 -2.50 -3.17 3.57
CA THR A 242 -1.07 -3.42 3.70
C THR A 242 -0.50 -3.48 2.30
N VAL A 243 0.49 -2.64 2.04
CA VAL A 243 1.02 -2.43 0.70
C VAL A 243 2.48 -2.81 0.67
N ALA A 244 2.86 -3.61 -0.30
CA ALA A 244 4.25 -3.92 -0.58
C ALA A 244 4.63 -3.37 -1.95
N ILE A 245 5.66 -2.53 -1.98
CA ILE A 245 6.30 -2.10 -3.23
C ILE A 245 7.72 -2.66 -3.28
N ARG A 246 8.21 -2.94 -4.50
CA ARG A 246 9.59 -3.38 -4.72
C ARG A 246 10.27 -2.54 -5.78
N TYR A 247 11.57 -2.32 -5.64
CA TYR A 247 12.39 -1.61 -6.61
C TYR A 247 13.00 -2.61 -7.60
N CYS A 248 12.61 -2.53 -8.86
CA CYS A 248 13.02 -3.43 -9.92
C CYS A 248 13.08 -2.67 -11.24
N GLU A 249 14.07 -2.98 -12.08
CA GLU A 249 14.22 -2.34 -13.41
C GLU A 249 14.21 -0.80 -13.31
N ASP A 250 14.91 -0.28 -12.30
CA ASP A 250 15.05 1.14 -11.98
C ASP A 250 13.74 1.88 -11.59
N GLU A 251 12.65 1.14 -11.32
CA GLU A 251 11.37 1.70 -10.88
C GLU A 251 10.76 0.98 -9.66
N TRP A 252 9.93 1.70 -8.89
CA TRP A 252 9.12 1.10 -7.84
C TRP A 252 7.82 0.53 -8.41
N LEU A 253 7.56 -0.74 -8.11
CA LEU A 253 6.39 -1.47 -8.57
C LEU A 253 5.52 -1.91 -7.40
N LEU A 254 4.19 -1.78 -7.55
CA LEU A 254 3.23 -2.33 -6.60
C LEU A 254 3.20 -3.86 -6.71
N SER A 255 3.65 -4.54 -5.66
CA SER A 255 3.75 -6.02 -5.62
C SER A 255 2.61 -6.69 -4.87
N ASP A 256 2.12 -6.07 -3.79
CA ASP A 256 0.92 -6.53 -3.08
C ASP A 256 0.13 -5.34 -2.51
N ALA A 257 -1.19 -5.50 -2.47
CA ALA A 257 -2.12 -4.59 -1.80
C ALA A 257 -3.22 -5.43 -1.14
N THR A 258 -2.97 -5.86 0.10
CA THR A 258 -3.93 -6.64 0.89
C THR A 258 -4.87 -5.71 1.66
N PRO A 259 -6.19 -5.72 1.38
CA PRO A 259 -7.15 -4.96 2.19
C PRO A 259 -7.17 -5.46 3.64
N LEU A 260 -7.25 -4.53 4.59
CA LEU A 260 -7.41 -4.87 5.99
C LEU A 260 -8.81 -5.42 6.25
N ALA A 261 -8.90 -6.58 6.93
CA ALA A 261 -10.15 -7.33 7.12
C ALA A 261 -11.27 -6.56 7.87
N VAL A 262 -10.92 -5.48 8.59
CA VAL A 262 -11.84 -4.72 9.46
C VAL A 262 -12.39 -3.45 8.78
N ASP A 263 -11.79 -3.02 7.66
CA ASP A 263 -12.11 -1.75 6.97
C ASP A 263 -12.49 -2.00 5.49
N ALA A 264 -13.28 -3.05 5.24
CA ALA A 264 -13.61 -3.55 3.89
C ALA A 264 -14.56 -2.65 3.06
N GLU A 265 -15.08 -1.57 3.64
CA GLU A 265 -15.88 -0.61 2.89
C GLU A 265 -14.97 0.20 1.95
N VAL A 266 -15.38 0.35 0.69
CA VAL A 266 -14.81 1.38 -0.19
C VAL A 266 -15.22 2.70 0.43
N PHE A 267 -14.30 3.34 1.14
CA PHE A 267 -14.53 4.69 1.62
C PHE A 267 -14.08 5.67 0.55
N GLY A 268 -14.58 6.90 0.65
CA GLY A 268 -13.89 8.04 0.06
C GLY A 268 -12.52 8.17 0.73
N MET A 269 -12.36 9.13 1.63
CA MET A 269 -11.12 9.27 2.41
C MET A 269 -11.37 9.36 3.92
N ASN A 270 -12.55 8.95 4.38
CA ASN A 270 -12.92 8.88 5.81
C ASN A 270 -12.23 7.74 6.56
N ALA A 271 -10.98 7.44 6.22
CA ALA A 271 -10.16 6.58 7.04
C ALA A 271 -9.82 7.28 8.37
N PRO A 272 -9.80 6.55 9.50
CA PRO A 272 -9.16 7.03 10.72
C PRO A 272 -7.72 7.45 10.40
N GLU A 273 -7.18 8.44 11.13
CA GLU A 273 -5.82 8.93 10.92
C GLU A 273 -4.85 7.76 10.81
N ALA A 274 -4.42 7.47 9.59
CA ALA A 274 -3.62 6.30 9.30
C ALA A 274 -2.21 6.61 9.80
N VAL A 275 -1.86 6.00 10.93
CA VAL A 275 -0.47 5.91 11.36
C VAL A 275 0.25 5.03 10.32
N ILE A 276 0.92 5.67 9.37
CA ILE A 276 1.80 4.96 8.43
C ILE A 276 3.04 4.55 9.21
N GLY A 277 3.05 3.31 9.66
CA GLY A 277 4.27 2.68 10.12
C GLY A 277 5.07 2.24 8.90
N LEU A 278 6.02 3.07 8.46
CA LEU A 278 6.95 2.72 7.39
C LEU A 278 7.97 1.75 7.99
N THR A 279 7.84 0.46 7.68
CA THR A 279 8.87 -0.52 8.04
C THR A 279 9.74 -0.72 6.80
N SER A 280 10.86 -0.02 6.74
CA SER A 280 11.90 -0.33 5.76
C SER A 280 12.58 -1.63 6.20
N VAL A 281 12.43 -2.70 5.42
CA VAL A 281 13.26 -3.89 5.62
C VAL A 281 14.59 -3.65 4.89
N ALA A 282 15.45 -2.84 5.51
CA ALA A 282 16.82 -2.63 5.02
C ALA A 282 17.56 -3.98 4.94
N ALA A 283 18.45 -4.09 3.96
CA ALA A 283 19.30 -5.25 3.74
C ALA A 283 20.19 -5.56 4.95
#